data_AF-A0AA90AZ71-F1
#
_entry.id   AF-A0AA90AZ71-F1
#
_cell.length_a   1.000
_cell.length_b   1.000
_cell.length_c   1.000
_cell.angle_alpha   90.00
_cell.angle_beta   90.00
_cell.angle_gamma   90.00
#
_symmetry.space_group_name_H-M   'P 1'
#
loop_
_entity.id
_entity.type
_entity.pdbx_description
1 polymer ?
#
loop_
_entity_poly.entity_id
_entity_poly.type
_entity_poly.pdbx_seq_one_letter_code
_entity_poly.pdbx_strand_id
1 'polypeptide(L)'
;MDTPNPLKDSDHLLDDLESIRKLLGDDELQPPLLTDAVNGDVQIPLLFDMVGGKPVAPQPLETPAVQAVPAAAVAVPAAEKAPDALLLHLDNELRAAAQLIMQDVIDDFAPHIETEIKRRLDARMERLLSQYQN
;
A
#
# COMPACT_ATOMS: atom_id res chain seq x y z
N MET A 1 5.28 22.10 33.45
CA MET A 1 5.49 20.83 34.18
C MET A 1 4.35 19.93 33.76
N ASP A 2 4.51 19.29 32.61
CA ASP A 2 3.52 18.38 32.02
C ASP A 2 3.60 17.05 32.76
N THR A 3 2.61 16.78 33.60
CA THR A 3 2.47 15.48 34.25
C THR A 3 2.08 14.44 33.21
N PRO A 4 2.84 13.36 33.01
CA PRO A 4 2.45 12.30 32.08
C PRO A 4 1.15 11.66 32.59
N ASN A 5 0.17 11.59 31.70
CA ASN A 5 -1.10 10.89 31.91
C ASN A 5 -0.80 9.46 32.39
N PRO A 6 -1.37 8.98 33.51
CA PRO A 6 -1.16 7.61 33.94
C PRO A 6 -1.56 6.66 32.80
N LEU A 7 -0.63 5.78 32.41
CA LEU A 7 -0.95 4.70 31.48
C LEU A 7 -2.10 3.92 32.12
N LYS A 8 -3.27 3.93 31.47
CA LYS A 8 -4.43 3.18 31.92
C LYS A 8 -4.00 1.73 32.08
N ASP A 9 -4.31 1.14 33.24
CA ASP A 9 -3.97 -0.24 33.55
C ASP A 9 -4.47 -1.16 32.42
N SER A 10 -3.60 -2.06 31.95
CA SER A 10 -3.91 -3.00 30.86
C SER A 10 -5.16 -3.85 31.12
N ASP A 11 -5.49 -4.04 32.40
CA ASP A 11 -6.67 -4.77 32.85
C ASP A 11 -7.98 -4.06 32.45
N HIS A 12 -7.98 -2.71 32.44
CA HIS A 12 -9.14 -1.92 32.02
C HIS A 12 -9.25 -1.86 30.49
N LEU A 13 -8.14 -2.02 29.77
CA LEU A 13 -8.15 -1.99 28.31
C LEU A 13 -8.91 -3.19 27.73
N LEU A 14 -8.78 -4.37 28.36
CA LEU A 14 -9.53 -5.56 27.96
C LEU A 14 -11.04 -5.37 28.17
N ASP A 15 -11.44 -4.79 29.29
CA ASP A 15 -12.84 -4.46 29.60
C ASP A 15 -13.40 -3.39 28.65
N ASP A 16 -12.61 -2.35 28.35
CA ASP A 16 -12.98 -1.33 27.36
C ASP A 16 -13.19 -1.93 25.97
N LEU A 17 -12.34 -2.89 25.55
CA LEU A 17 -12.49 -3.57 24.26
C LEU A 17 -13.73 -4.47 24.22
N GLU A 18 -14.06 -5.16 25.31
CA GLU A 18 -15.30 -5.94 25.43
C GLU A 18 -16.55 -5.05 25.46
N SER A 19 -16.49 -3.92 26.16
CA SER A 19 -17.54 -2.91 26.16
C SER A 19 -17.79 -2.33 24.76
N ILE A 20 -16.71 -2.06 23.99
CA ILE A 20 -16.82 -1.61 22.60
C ILE A 20 -17.48 -2.68 21.73
N ARG A 21 -17.06 -3.95 21.82
CA ARG A 21 -17.68 -5.06 21.07
C ARG A 21 -19.17 -5.20 21.35
N LYS A 22 -19.55 -5.10 22.62
CA LYS A 22 -20.93 -5.18 23.07
C LYS A 22 -21.79 -4.01 22.61
N LEU A 23 -21.20 -2.81 22.53
CA LEU A 23 -21.87 -1.62 22.02
C LEU A 23 -22.08 -1.69 20.50
N LEU A 24 -21.11 -2.25 19.77
CA LEU A 24 -21.20 -2.44 18.32
C LEU A 24 -22.09 -3.63 17.93
N GLY A 25 -22.41 -4.53 18.88
CA GLY A 25 -23.18 -5.73 18.61
C GLY A 25 -22.38 -6.79 17.83
N ASP A 26 -21.06 -6.69 17.84
CA ASP A 26 -20.13 -7.56 17.12
C ASP A 26 -19.89 -8.91 17.85
N ASP A 27 -20.51 -9.12 19.02
CA ASP A 27 -20.33 -10.32 19.87
C ASP A 27 -20.63 -11.64 19.13
N GLU A 28 -21.55 -11.62 18.15
CA GLU A 28 -21.98 -12.79 17.37
C GLU A 28 -21.44 -12.77 15.93
N LEU A 29 -20.71 -11.73 15.53
CA LEU A 29 -20.18 -11.61 14.18
C LEU A 29 -18.85 -12.37 14.09
N GLN A 30 -18.93 -13.60 13.60
CA GLN A 30 -17.75 -14.32 13.11
C GLN A 30 -17.03 -13.40 12.10
N PRO A 31 -15.69 -13.19 12.24
CA PRO A 31 -14.98 -12.33 11.32
C PRO A 31 -15.25 -12.82 9.89
N PRO A 32 -15.71 -11.94 8.98
CA PRO A 32 -16.06 -12.35 7.64
C PRO A 32 -14.84 -13.01 7.01
N LEU A 33 -15.02 -14.26 6.54
CA LEU A 33 -13.98 -14.92 5.78
C LEU A 33 -13.74 -14.08 4.52
N LEU A 34 -12.48 -13.91 4.13
CA LEU A 34 -12.04 -13.13 2.97
C LEU A 34 -12.69 -13.55 1.63
N THR A 35 -13.50 -14.60 1.63
CA THR A 35 -14.21 -15.17 0.47
C THR A 35 -15.65 -14.67 0.31
N ASP A 36 -16.33 -14.19 1.36
CA ASP A 36 -17.75 -13.79 1.27
C ASP A 36 -17.96 -12.32 0.86
N ALA A 37 -16.92 -11.48 0.93
CA ALA A 37 -17.00 -10.06 0.54
C ALA A 37 -16.85 -9.82 -0.99
N VAL A 38 -16.73 -10.88 -1.80
CA VAL A 38 -16.75 -10.78 -3.26
C VAL A 38 -18.13 -11.18 -3.77
N ASN A 39 -19.13 -10.35 -3.43
CA ASN A 39 -20.41 -10.41 -4.14
C ASN A 39 -20.11 -10.03 -5.60
N GLY A 40 -20.23 -11.01 -6.49
CA GLY A 40 -19.68 -11.02 -7.85
C GLY A 40 -20.29 -10.05 -8.87
N ASP A 41 -20.79 -8.88 -8.45
CA ASP A 41 -21.45 -7.90 -9.32
C ASP A 41 -20.57 -6.69 -9.71
N VAL A 42 -19.34 -6.60 -9.19
CA VAL A 42 -18.36 -5.60 -9.66
C VAL A 42 -17.07 -6.31 -10.07
N GLN A 43 -17.12 -6.99 -11.21
CA GLN A 43 -15.90 -7.40 -11.90
C GLN A 43 -15.15 -6.15 -12.36
N ILE A 44 -14.08 -5.78 -11.64
CA ILE A 44 -13.12 -4.79 -12.11
C ILE A 44 -12.53 -5.33 -13.43
N PRO A 45 -12.65 -4.60 -14.55
CA PRO A 45 -12.05 -5.02 -15.81
C PRO A 45 -10.55 -5.20 -15.63
N LEU A 46 -10.01 -6.35 -16.05
CA LEU A 46 -8.59 -6.61 -16.00
C LEU A 46 -7.87 -5.53 -16.81
N LEU A 47 -6.78 -4.98 -16.26
CA LEU A 47 -6.00 -3.88 -16.85
C LEU A 47 -5.50 -4.15 -18.28
N PHE A 48 -5.54 -5.41 -18.74
CA PHE A 48 -5.23 -5.82 -20.11
C PHE A 48 -6.30 -5.42 -21.12
N ASP A 49 -7.56 -5.22 -20.70
CA ASP A 49 -8.69 -4.90 -21.58
C ASP A 49 -8.74 -3.40 -21.94
N MET A 50 -8.11 -2.54 -21.12
CA MET A 50 -8.12 -1.08 -21.31
C MET A 50 -7.15 -0.59 -22.40
N VAL A 51 -6.23 -1.43 -22.88
CA VAL A 51 -5.12 -1.01 -23.76
C VAL A 51 -5.52 -0.95 -25.25
N GLY A 52 -6.73 -1.40 -25.61
CA GLY A 52 -7.21 -1.43 -27.01
C GLY A 52 -8.03 -0.21 -27.47
N GLY A 53 -8.41 0.70 -26.57
CA GLY A 53 -9.32 1.81 -26.88
C GLY A 53 -8.61 3.06 -27.40
N LYS A 54 -8.74 3.33 -28.71
CA LYS A 54 -8.31 4.55 -29.42
C LYS A 54 -8.65 5.85 -28.63
N PRO A 55 -7.71 6.78 -28.40
CA PRO A 55 -7.99 8.01 -27.66
C PRO A 55 -8.96 8.90 -28.44
N VAL A 56 -10.11 9.19 -27.83
CA VAL A 56 -11.06 10.20 -28.30
C VAL A 56 -10.56 11.57 -27.85
N ALA A 57 -10.32 12.46 -28.81
CA ALA A 57 -9.92 13.84 -28.56
C ALA A 57 -11.05 14.63 -27.86
N PRO A 58 -10.75 15.46 -26.85
CA PRO A 58 -11.76 16.28 -26.17
C PRO A 58 -12.24 17.41 -27.09
N GLN A 59 -13.55 17.49 -27.29
CA GLN A 59 -14.22 18.62 -27.95
C GLN A 59 -14.32 19.83 -27.00
N PRO A 60 -14.22 21.08 -27.49
CA PRO A 60 -14.35 22.28 -26.65
C PRO A 60 -15.81 22.48 -26.23
N LEU A 61 -16.08 22.48 -24.92
CA LEU A 61 -17.35 22.91 -24.35
C LEU A 61 -17.25 24.38 -23.94
N GLU A 62 -18.32 25.10 -24.23
CA GLU A 62 -18.47 26.54 -24.24
C GLU A 62 -18.28 27.21 -22.87
N THR A 63 -17.73 28.42 -22.90
CA THR A 63 -17.59 29.34 -21.78
C THR A 63 -18.93 30.01 -21.41
N PRO A 64 -19.33 30.03 -20.13
CA PRO A 64 -20.12 31.13 -19.59
C PRO A 64 -19.18 32.13 -18.94
N ALA A 65 -19.13 33.34 -19.51
CA ALA A 65 -18.52 34.49 -18.87
C ALA A 65 -19.25 34.81 -17.56
N VAL A 66 -18.54 34.76 -16.43
CA VAL A 66 -18.99 35.35 -15.17
C VAL A 66 -17.98 36.41 -14.75
N GLN A 67 -18.51 37.61 -14.60
CA GLN A 67 -17.81 38.86 -14.34
C GLN A 67 -16.96 38.81 -13.08
N ALA A 68 -15.78 39.43 -13.17
CA ALA A 68 -14.92 39.72 -12.04
C ALA A 68 -15.58 40.77 -11.11
N VAL A 69 -15.69 40.43 -9.83
CA VAL A 69 -15.78 41.38 -8.71
C VAL A 69 -14.86 40.87 -7.60
N PRO A 70 -13.92 41.69 -7.09
CA PRO A 70 -13.00 41.26 -6.04
C PRO A 70 -13.70 41.41 -4.69
N ALA A 71 -14.35 40.34 -4.24
CA ALA A 71 -14.87 40.26 -2.88
C ALA A 71 -13.90 39.45 -2.02
N ALA A 72 -13.23 40.17 -1.12
CA ALA A 72 -12.53 39.73 0.08
C ALA A 72 -12.30 38.21 0.23
N ALA A 73 -11.04 37.80 0.08
CA ALA A 73 -10.55 36.53 0.59
C ALA A 73 -10.80 36.44 2.10
N VAL A 74 -11.93 35.84 2.48
CA VAL A 74 -12.07 35.23 3.80
C VAL A 74 -11.20 33.98 3.73
N ALA A 75 -10.00 34.08 4.30
CA ALA A 75 -9.15 32.93 4.57
C ALA A 75 -9.93 31.99 5.52
N VAL A 76 -10.59 31.00 4.94
CA VAL A 76 -11.02 29.81 5.68
C VAL A 76 -9.72 29.07 6.02
N PRO A 77 -9.41 28.82 7.29
CA PRO A 77 -8.20 28.10 7.63
C PRO A 77 -8.32 26.70 7.02
N ALA A 78 -7.41 26.35 6.11
CA ALA A 78 -7.21 25.00 5.63
C ALA A 78 -6.65 24.15 6.77
N ALA A 79 -7.48 23.85 7.77
CA ALA A 79 -7.11 23.04 8.93
C ALA A 79 -7.47 21.56 8.76
N GLU A 80 -8.21 21.18 7.70
CA GLU A 80 -8.71 19.80 7.53
C GLU A 80 -7.90 18.93 6.57
N LYS A 81 -7.00 19.46 5.75
CA LYS A 81 -6.08 18.66 4.88
C LYS A 81 -4.76 18.25 5.54
N ALA A 82 -4.49 18.76 6.74
CA ALA A 82 -3.25 18.49 7.46
C ALA A 82 -3.05 17.00 7.83
N PRO A 83 -4.05 16.26 8.36
CA PRO A 83 -3.83 14.87 8.75
C PRO A 83 -3.57 13.94 7.55
N ASP A 84 -4.31 14.10 6.47
CA ASP A 84 -4.17 13.26 5.27
C ASP A 84 -2.81 13.45 4.58
N ALA A 85 -2.29 14.68 4.55
CA ALA A 85 -0.97 14.96 3.98
C ALA A 85 0.17 14.35 4.80
N LEU A 86 0.04 14.34 6.14
CA LEU A 86 1.02 13.70 7.02
C LEU A 86 0.99 12.18 6.90
N LEU A 87 -0.20 11.58 6.80
CA LEU A 87 -0.33 10.14 6.57
C LEU A 87 0.29 9.71 5.23
N LEU A 88 0.06 10.48 4.17
CA LEU A 88 0.68 10.22 2.87
C LEU A 88 2.21 10.40 2.90
N HIS A 89 2.74 11.35 3.66
CA HIS A 89 4.18 11.50 3.83
C HIS A 89 4.78 10.29 4.57
N LEU A 90 4.12 9.85 5.65
CA LEU A 90 4.54 8.66 6.41
C LEU A 90 4.50 7.38 5.57
N ASP A 91 3.48 7.19 4.72
CA ASP A 91 3.42 6.03 3.81
C ASP A 91 4.58 6.04 2.80
N ASN A 92 4.91 7.21 2.26
CA ASN A 92 6.05 7.36 1.36
C ASN A 92 7.38 7.05 2.06
N GLU A 93 7.56 7.53 3.30
CA GLU A 93 8.74 7.22 4.10
C GLU A 93 8.84 5.73 4.43
N LEU A 94 7.73 5.10 4.83
CA LEU A 94 7.68 3.68 5.13
C LEU A 94 8.02 2.84 3.90
N ARG A 95 7.49 3.20 2.72
CA ARG A 95 7.80 2.54 1.45
C ARG A 95 9.27 2.73 1.06
N ALA A 96 9.81 3.94 1.21
CA ALA A 96 11.21 4.22 0.93
C ALA A 96 12.14 3.42 1.87
N ALA A 97 11.83 3.37 3.16
CA ALA A 97 12.57 2.58 4.14
C ALA A 97 12.53 1.08 3.81
N ALA A 98 11.36 0.55 3.43
CA ALA A 98 11.23 -0.84 3.01
C ALA A 98 12.08 -1.15 1.77
N GLN A 99 12.17 -0.22 0.81
CA GLN A 99 13.02 -0.36 -0.37
C GLN A 99 14.51 -0.38 -0.01
N LEU A 100 14.95 0.47 0.91
CA LEU A 100 16.33 0.46 1.40
C LEU A 100 16.68 -0.86 2.07
N ILE A 101 15.81 -1.38 2.93
CA ILE A 101 16.00 -2.69 3.57
C ILE A 101 16.11 -3.80 2.51
N MET A 102 15.25 -3.80 1.49
CA MET A 102 15.35 -4.77 0.40
C MET A 102 16.66 -4.63 -0.38
N GLN A 103 17.16 -3.41 -0.59
CA GLN A 103 18.42 -3.20 -1.29
C GLN A 103 19.61 -3.73 -0.48
N ASP A 104 19.64 -3.50 0.83
CA ASP A 104 20.69 -4.03 1.71
C ASP A 104 20.72 -5.58 1.65
N VAL A 105 19.54 -6.22 1.71
CA VAL A 105 19.43 -7.67 1.56
C VAL A 105 19.90 -8.13 0.17
N ILE A 106 19.54 -7.40 -0.88
CA ILE A 106 20.00 -7.74 -2.25
C ILE A 106 21.51 -7.64 -2.33
N ASP A 107 22.13 -6.59 -1.80
CA ASP A 107 23.56 -6.35 -1.87
C ASP A 107 24.36 -7.42 -1.10
N ASP A 108 23.84 -7.88 0.03
CA ASP A 108 24.43 -8.97 0.81
C ASP A 108 24.38 -10.32 0.06
N PHE A 109 23.27 -10.61 -0.62
CA PHE A 109 23.04 -11.93 -1.22
C PHE A 109 23.46 -12.03 -2.70
N ALA A 110 23.50 -10.93 -3.46
CA ALA A 110 23.89 -10.92 -4.87
C ALA A 110 25.24 -11.63 -5.15
N PRO A 111 26.34 -11.33 -4.45
CA PRO A 111 27.62 -12.00 -4.72
C PRO A 111 27.59 -13.50 -4.39
N HIS A 112 26.80 -13.90 -3.39
CA HIS A 112 26.65 -15.29 -3.00
C HIS A 112 25.86 -16.08 -4.05
N ILE A 113 24.75 -15.50 -4.53
CA ILE A 113 23.93 -16.07 -5.61
C ILE A 113 24.76 -16.22 -6.88
N GLU A 114 25.55 -15.22 -7.27
CA GLU A 114 26.42 -15.30 -8.43
C GLU A 114 27.43 -16.44 -8.34
N THR A 115 28.10 -16.55 -7.18
CA THR A 115 29.10 -17.60 -6.93
C THR A 115 28.46 -18.98 -7.02
N GLU A 116 27.28 -19.15 -6.43
CA GLU A 116 26.57 -20.43 -6.43
C GLU A 116 26.04 -20.79 -7.82
N ILE A 117 25.55 -19.82 -8.60
CA ILE A 117 25.14 -20.05 -10.00
C ILE A 117 26.34 -20.51 -10.83
N LYS A 118 27.49 -19.83 -10.73
CA LYS A 118 28.73 -20.21 -11.43
C LYS A 118 29.13 -21.65 -11.06
N ARG A 119 29.23 -21.95 -9.76
CA ARG A 119 29.55 -23.30 -9.26
C ARG A 119 28.62 -24.38 -9.82
N ARG A 120 27.32 -24.13 -9.85
CA ARG A 120 26.32 -25.09 -10.36
C ARG A 120 26.41 -25.27 -11.87
N LEU A 121 26.67 -24.19 -12.62
CA LEU A 121 26.85 -24.24 -14.06
C LEU A 121 28.12 -25.03 -14.42
N ASP A 122 29.23 -24.77 -13.75
CA ASP A 122 30.50 -25.49 -13.96
C ASP A 122 30.33 -26.99 -13.68
N ALA A 123 29.77 -27.34 -12.52
CA ALA A 123 29.51 -28.73 -12.17
C ALA A 123 28.51 -29.42 -13.10
N ARG A 124 27.58 -28.67 -13.70
CA ARG A 124 26.64 -29.20 -14.71
C ARG A 124 27.36 -29.41 -16.06
N MET A 125 28.19 -28.46 -16.47
CA MET A 125 28.99 -28.55 -17.69
C MET A 125 29.93 -29.75 -17.64
N GLU A 126 30.66 -29.92 -16.53
CA GLU A 126 31.54 -31.07 -16.32
C GLU A 126 30.79 -32.40 -16.46
N ARG A 127 29.64 -32.53 -15.80
CA ARG A 127 28.77 -33.72 -15.91
C ARG A 127 28.32 -33.99 -17.34
N LEU A 128 27.96 -32.96 -18.11
CA LEU A 128 27.59 -33.13 -19.52
C LEU A 128 28.78 -33.60 -20.34
N LEU A 129 29.96 -33.00 -20.17
CA LEU A 129 31.17 -33.39 -20.89
C LEU A 129 31.57 -34.84 -20.57
N SER A 130 31.49 -35.27 -19.31
CA SER A 130 31.74 -36.66 -18.93
C SER A 130 30.76 -37.65 -19.55
N GLN A 131 29.51 -37.25 -19.79
CA GLN A 131 28.53 -38.08 -20.50
C GLN A 131 28.85 -38.26 -21.99
N TYR A 132 29.54 -37.29 -22.61
CA TYR A 132 29.94 -37.38 -24.02
C TYR A 132 31.26 -38.11 -24.25
N GLN A 133 32.13 -38.21 -23.23
CA GLN A 133 33.42 -38.88 -23.33
C GLN A 133 33.39 -40.35 -22.88
N ASN A 134 32.28 -40.81 -22.31
CA ASN A 134 31.99 -42.22 -22.06
C ASN A 134 31.11 -42.81 -23.17
#